data_AF-A0AAE0T3B7-F1
#
_entry.id   AF-A0AAE0T3B7-F1
#
_cell.length_a   1.000
_cell.length_b   1.000
_cell.length_c   1.000
_cell.angle_alpha   90.00
_cell.angle_beta   90.00
_cell.angle_gamma   90.00
#
_symmetry.space_group_name_H-M   'P 1'
#
loop_
_entity.id
_entity.type
_entity.pdbx_description
1 polymer ?
#
loop_
_entity_poly.entity_id
_entity_poly.type
_entity_poly.pdbx_seq_one_letter_code
_entity_poly.pdbx_strand_id
1 'polypeptide(L)'
;MDQDILNVTKTLSISHHLIEKSLDYDLNLSGIRLISNNYTTDITEGQAIAHGYNITDISSNSWGPPESYGYFAPGDLTVAAFELGVNHGRGGKGVIYVWSAGNGGTTDNCNADGYANSIYTVTISSVNNKGQAAWYSEVCPPALAVTYSGDKYQKNMFTTSNADLCSGGIEGTSFSAPQAAGIVALALQANPNLTWRDIQHLIVKTAKYQNLKEAEGYGFTLNGAGNYVGQMFGYGLMDAEAMVRYSKTWRTVPPQNIFNSSCSTPYWVLNSTSTSQSGSILVGSTCPINYLEHVQVHAIFQSSERAYVELELISPAGTHSKLMTQRRYDKGFSGQQEWTFMSVQFWGENPNGNWTLAITIPMSETVLLISLFAAIDDIRFKGYN
;
A
#
# COMPACT_ATOMS: atom_id res chain seq x y z
N MET A 1 -33.23 7.17 -4.77
CA MET A 1 -32.15 7.40 -5.76
C MET A 1 -31.17 6.27 -5.52
N ASP A 2 -31.58 5.07 -5.95
CA ASP A 2 -31.30 3.76 -5.32
C ASP A 2 -31.09 2.70 -6.43
N GLN A 3 -30.43 3.09 -7.53
CA GLN A 3 -30.59 2.40 -8.82
C GLN A 3 -29.30 1.90 -9.49
N ASP A 4 -28.12 1.95 -8.88
CA ASP A 4 -26.90 1.49 -9.56
C ASP A 4 -25.94 0.61 -8.72
N ILE A 5 -26.47 -0.16 -7.75
CA ILE A 5 -25.69 -1.23 -7.10
C ILE A 5 -26.29 -2.59 -7.46
N LEU A 6 -25.73 -3.23 -8.47
CA LEU A 6 -26.10 -4.58 -8.91
C LEU A 6 -25.36 -5.61 -8.06
N ASN A 7 -26.04 -6.20 -7.07
CA ASN A 7 -25.54 -7.40 -6.39
C ASN A 7 -25.63 -8.61 -7.34
N VAL A 8 -24.58 -8.82 -8.15
CA VAL A 8 -24.40 -10.07 -8.89
C VAL A 8 -23.66 -11.05 -7.99
N THR A 9 -24.38 -11.97 -7.36
CA THR A 9 -23.76 -13.12 -6.67
C THR A 9 -23.55 -14.24 -7.68
N LYS A 10 -22.29 -14.58 -7.98
CA LYS A 10 -21.95 -15.81 -8.73
C LYS A 10 -21.06 -16.70 -7.87
N THR A 11 -21.45 -17.96 -7.71
CA THR A 11 -20.58 -19.03 -7.21
C THR A 11 -19.65 -19.45 -8.34
N LEU A 12 -18.35 -19.26 -8.17
CA LEU A 12 -17.36 -19.59 -9.20
C LEU A 12 -16.80 -21.00 -8.96
N SER A 13 -17.35 -21.99 -9.65
CA SER A 13 -16.73 -23.31 -9.79
C SER A 13 -15.63 -23.21 -10.85
N ILE A 14 -14.38 -22.98 -10.43
CA ILE A 14 -13.22 -23.07 -11.34
C ILE A 14 -12.83 -24.54 -11.49
N SER A 15 -13.37 -25.22 -12.50
CA SER A 15 -12.87 -26.55 -12.91
C SER A 15 -11.60 -26.38 -13.75
N HIS A 16 -10.42 -26.61 -13.17
CA HIS A 16 -9.19 -26.73 -13.96
C HIS A 16 -8.96 -28.20 -14.33
N HIS A 17 -8.91 -28.51 -15.63
CA HIS A 17 -8.60 -29.85 -16.15
C HIS A 17 -7.09 -30.18 -16.17
N LEU A 18 -6.25 -29.46 -15.39
CA LEU A 18 -4.79 -29.62 -15.39
C LEU A 18 -4.15 -29.74 -14.00
N ILE A 19 -4.93 -29.98 -12.95
CA ILE A 19 -4.44 -30.46 -11.66
C ILE A 19 -5.40 -31.56 -11.20
N GLU A 20 -4.91 -32.78 -10.98
CA GLU A 20 -5.68 -33.90 -10.39
C GLU A 20 -6.01 -33.64 -8.90
N LYS A 21 -6.73 -32.54 -8.63
CA LYS A 21 -7.50 -32.27 -7.42
C LYS A 21 -8.27 -30.97 -7.66
N SER A 22 -9.59 -31.05 -7.73
CA SER A 22 -10.44 -29.88 -7.65
C SER A 22 -10.14 -29.13 -6.35
N LEU A 23 -9.69 -27.88 -6.46
CA LEU A 23 -9.90 -26.91 -5.40
C LEU A 23 -11.36 -26.48 -5.54
N ASP A 24 -12.25 -27.05 -4.73
CA ASP A 24 -13.61 -26.52 -4.58
C ASP A 24 -13.50 -25.16 -3.89
N TYR A 25 -13.63 -24.10 -4.68
CA TYR A 25 -13.69 -22.73 -4.17
C TYR A 25 -15.15 -22.39 -3.83
N ASP A 26 -15.50 -22.41 -2.55
CA ASP A 26 -16.74 -21.79 -2.06
C ASP A 26 -16.52 -20.26 -1.94
N LEU A 27 -16.44 -19.60 -3.10
CA LEU A 27 -16.31 -18.15 -3.22
C LEU A 27 -17.59 -17.56 -3.78
N ASN A 28 -18.15 -16.59 -3.05
CA ASN A 28 -19.21 -15.72 -3.54
C ASN A 28 -18.58 -14.39 -3.95
N LEU A 29 -18.73 -14.00 -5.22
CA LEU A 29 -18.32 -12.68 -5.69
C LEU A 29 -19.53 -11.76 -5.77
N SER A 30 -19.34 -10.50 -5.37
CA SER A 30 -20.28 -9.38 -5.57
C SER A 30 -19.55 -8.22 -6.24
N GLY A 31 -20.20 -7.55 -7.19
CA GLY A 31 -19.64 -6.36 -7.86
C GLY A 31 -20.29 -5.07 -7.39
N ILE A 32 -19.49 -4.03 -7.11
CA ILE A 32 -19.98 -2.68 -6.82
C ILE A 32 -19.57 -1.78 -7.99
N ARG A 33 -20.56 -1.21 -8.67
CA ARG A 33 -20.34 -0.36 -9.84
C ARG A 33 -20.11 1.09 -9.40
N LEU A 34 -18.85 1.48 -9.26
CA LEU A 34 -18.43 2.85 -8.90
C LEU A 34 -17.94 3.65 -10.12
N ILE A 35 -16.95 3.10 -10.84
CA ILE A 35 -16.14 3.84 -11.82
C ILE A 35 -16.67 3.78 -13.27
N SER A 36 -17.97 3.55 -13.48
CA SER A 36 -18.50 3.45 -14.85
C SER A 36 -18.72 4.80 -15.54
N ASN A 37 -18.64 5.89 -14.77
CA ASN A 37 -18.89 7.25 -15.21
C ASN A 37 -17.65 8.06 -14.81
N ASN A 38 -17.16 8.97 -15.65
CA ASN A 38 -15.86 9.66 -15.49
C ASN A 38 -15.74 10.60 -14.27
N TYR A 39 -16.66 10.53 -13.31
CA TYR A 39 -16.64 11.36 -12.10
C TYR A 39 -17.09 10.53 -10.90
N THR A 40 -16.17 10.28 -9.98
CA THR A 40 -16.44 9.83 -8.61
C THR A 40 -16.35 11.03 -7.67
N THR A 41 -17.10 10.96 -6.57
CA THR A 41 -17.08 11.93 -5.47
C THR A 41 -16.83 11.18 -4.17
N ASP A 42 -16.36 11.88 -3.14
CA ASP A 42 -16.16 11.29 -1.81
C ASP A 42 -17.42 10.59 -1.27
N ILE A 43 -18.61 11.15 -1.53
CA ILE A 43 -19.87 10.51 -1.14
C ILE A 43 -20.04 9.15 -1.83
N THR A 44 -19.83 9.09 -3.15
CA THR A 44 -19.99 7.84 -3.91
C THR A 44 -18.90 6.82 -3.60
N GLU A 45 -17.67 7.28 -3.35
CA GLU A 45 -16.54 6.43 -2.93
C GLU A 45 -16.79 5.85 -1.54
N GLY A 46 -17.13 6.68 -0.56
CA GLY A 46 -17.49 6.24 0.79
C GLY A 46 -18.70 5.31 0.82
N GLN A 47 -19.74 5.59 0.02
CA GLN A 47 -20.87 4.68 -0.13
C GLN A 47 -20.45 3.32 -0.70
N ALA A 48 -19.60 3.29 -1.73
CA ALA A 48 -19.11 2.05 -2.32
C ALA A 48 -18.27 1.24 -1.32
N ILE A 49 -17.36 1.89 -0.59
CA ILE A 49 -16.50 1.23 0.42
C ILE A 49 -17.31 0.73 1.62
N ALA A 50 -18.33 1.47 2.05
CA ALA A 50 -19.22 1.06 3.13
C ALA A 50 -20.28 0.03 2.67
N HIS A 51 -20.54 -0.11 1.38
CA HIS A 51 -21.61 -0.98 0.89
C HIS A 51 -21.33 -2.44 1.24
N GLY A 52 -22.27 -3.08 1.94
CA GLY A 52 -22.15 -4.48 2.32
C GLY A 52 -21.01 -4.78 3.28
N TYR A 53 -20.46 -3.80 4.01
CA TYR A 53 -19.33 -4.02 4.95
C TYR A 53 -19.58 -5.15 5.96
N ASN A 54 -20.86 -5.44 6.26
CA ASN A 54 -21.30 -6.48 7.20
C ASN A 54 -21.33 -7.89 6.58
N ILE A 55 -21.31 -8.02 5.25
CA ILE A 55 -21.35 -9.29 4.52
C ILE A 55 -20.12 -9.51 3.62
N THR A 56 -19.32 -8.46 3.38
CA THR A 56 -18.11 -8.51 2.58
C THR A 56 -16.91 -8.91 3.44
N ASP A 57 -16.24 -10.00 3.07
CA ASP A 57 -14.98 -10.40 3.70
C ASP A 57 -13.78 -9.62 3.14
N ILE A 58 -13.73 -9.49 1.81
CA ILE A 58 -12.60 -8.92 1.07
C ILE A 58 -13.16 -7.96 0.02
N SER A 59 -12.61 -6.77 -0.05
CA SER A 59 -12.92 -5.77 -1.08
C SER A 59 -11.69 -5.53 -1.94
N SER A 60 -11.73 -5.93 -3.21
CA SER A 60 -10.63 -5.78 -4.17
C SER A 60 -10.83 -4.54 -5.02
N ASN A 61 -9.93 -3.57 -4.90
CA ASN A 61 -10.04 -2.26 -5.51
C ASN A 61 -8.84 -1.98 -6.40
N SER A 62 -9.10 -1.45 -7.58
CA SER A 62 -8.09 -1.19 -8.61
C SER A 62 -8.34 0.13 -9.32
N TRP A 63 -8.59 1.14 -8.50
CA TRP A 63 -8.88 2.52 -8.86
C TRP A 63 -8.18 3.42 -7.85
N GLY A 64 -8.04 4.69 -8.20
CA GLY A 64 -7.30 5.67 -7.42
C GLY A 64 -7.25 7.00 -8.17
N PRO A 65 -6.44 7.95 -7.70
CA PRO A 65 -6.26 9.21 -8.38
C PRO A 65 -5.54 9.05 -9.73
N PRO A 66 -5.53 10.11 -10.56
CA PRO A 66 -4.66 10.16 -11.71
C PRO A 66 -3.18 9.94 -11.34
N GLU A 67 -2.47 9.19 -12.17
CA GLU A 67 -1.07 8.86 -11.97
C GLU A 67 -0.14 10.01 -12.42
N SER A 68 1.05 10.06 -11.81
CA SER A 68 2.22 10.90 -12.12
C SER A 68 2.17 12.38 -11.72
N TYR A 69 1.13 12.84 -11.02
CA TYR A 69 1.04 14.21 -10.50
C TYR A 69 0.15 14.30 -9.27
N GLY A 70 0.26 15.38 -8.50
CA GLY A 70 -0.66 15.65 -7.39
C GLY A 70 -0.47 14.74 -6.18
N TYR A 71 -1.15 15.10 -5.09
CA TYR A 71 -1.31 14.28 -3.89
C TYR A 71 -2.80 14.24 -3.61
N PHE A 72 -3.39 13.05 -3.56
CA PHE A 72 -4.84 12.91 -3.54
C PHE A 72 -5.24 11.98 -2.41
N ALA A 73 -5.84 12.54 -1.37
CA ALA A 73 -6.37 11.77 -0.25
C ALA A 73 -7.82 11.33 -0.55
N PRO A 74 -8.26 10.18 -0.01
CA PRO A 74 -9.70 9.93 0.14
C PRO A 74 -10.33 11.05 0.97
N GLY A 75 -11.56 11.44 0.63
CA GLY A 75 -12.31 12.38 1.46
C GLY A 75 -12.78 11.75 2.78
N ASP A 76 -13.29 12.59 3.68
CA ASP A 76 -13.64 12.19 5.04
C ASP A 76 -14.68 11.06 5.09
N LEU A 77 -15.63 11.02 4.16
CA LEU A 77 -16.64 9.96 4.12
C LEU A 77 -16.03 8.63 3.70
N THR A 78 -15.08 8.66 2.77
CA THR A 78 -14.35 7.47 2.33
C THR A 78 -13.42 6.96 3.43
N VAL A 79 -12.75 7.85 4.16
CA VAL A 79 -11.97 7.49 5.36
C VAL A 79 -12.87 6.84 6.42
N ALA A 80 -14.01 7.47 6.74
CA ALA A 80 -14.98 6.91 7.69
C ALA A 80 -15.53 5.55 7.24
N ALA A 81 -15.69 5.33 5.92
CA ALA A 81 -16.11 4.04 5.37
C ALA A 81 -15.04 2.95 5.55
N PHE A 82 -13.75 3.26 5.35
CA PHE A 82 -12.67 2.33 5.68
C PHE A 82 -12.69 1.96 7.17
N GLU A 83 -12.81 2.96 8.04
CA GLU A 83 -12.87 2.76 9.49
C GLU A 83 -14.06 1.90 9.92
N LEU A 84 -15.24 2.14 9.34
CA LEU A 84 -16.42 1.31 9.54
C LEU A 84 -16.13 -0.16 9.16
N GLY A 85 -15.53 -0.37 7.99
CA GLY A 85 -15.20 -1.69 7.49
C GLY A 85 -14.20 -2.45 8.36
N VAL A 86 -13.07 -1.83 8.72
CA VAL A 86 -12.02 -2.50 9.51
C VAL A 86 -12.41 -2.72 10.97
N ASN A 87 -13.30 -1.89 11.53
CA ASN A 87 -13.71 -2.01 12.93
C ASN A 87 -14.97 -2.87 13.13
N HIS A 88 -15.91 -2.86 12.17
CA HIS A 88 -17.22 -3.50 12.34
C HIS A 88 -17.50 -4.62 11.34
N GLY A 89 -16.78 -4.66 10.22
CA GLY A 89 -16.92 -5.73 9.23
C GLY A 89 -16.52 -7.09 9.77
N ARG A 90 -17.08 -8.16 9.18
CA ARG A 90 -16.77 -9.56 9.53
C ARG A 90 -16.91 -9.87 11.03
N GLY A 91 -17.92 -9.29 11.67
CA GLY A 91 -18.16 -9.46 13.12
C GLY A 91 -17.06 -8.84 13.99
N GLY A 92 -16.48 -7.72 13.57
CA GLY A 92 -15.40 -7.03 14.28
C GLY A 92 -13.98 -7.51 13.94
N LYS A 93 -13.83 -8.46 13.00
CA LYS A 93 -12.52 -8.89 12.49
C LYS A 93 -11.95 -7.92 11.44
N GLY A 94 -12.83 -7.12 10.84
CA GLY A 94 -12.51 -6.09 9.85
C GLY A 94 -12.48 -6.61 8.42
N VAL A 95 -13.13 -5.87 7.51
CA VAL A 95 -13.03 -6.09 6.06
C VAL A 95 -11.56 -5.97 5.63
N ILE A 96 -11.12 -6.84 4.72
CA ILE A 96 -9.79 -6.74 4.12
C ILE A 96 -9.91 -5.98 2.80
N TYR A 97 -9.43 -4.75 2.77
CA TYR A 97 -9.36 -3.94 1.56
C TYR A 97 -8.05 -4.23 0.82
N VAL A 98 -8.11 -4.89 -0.34
CA VAL A 98 -6.94 -5.11 -1.20
C VAL A 98 -6.92 -4.02 -2.26
N TRP A 99 -5.77 -3.38 -2.46
CA TRP A 99 -5.62 -2.22 -3.33
C TRP A 99 -4.47 -2.40 -4.32
N SER A 100 -4.64 -1.93 -5.55
CA SER A 100 -3.55 -1.88 -6.53
C SER A 100 -2.61 -0.71 -6.21
N ALA A 101 -1.30 -0.91 -6.34
CA ALA A 101 -0.32 0.14 -6.10
C ALA A 101 -0.30 1.28 -7.12
N GLY A 102 -0.92 1.11 -8.30
CA GLY A 102 -0.91 2.09 -9.40
C GLY A 102 -0.02 1.68 -10.59
N ASN A 103 -0.13 2.41 -11.70
CA ASN A 103 0.51 2.10 -12.99
C ASN A 103 1.40 3.23 -13.53
N GLY A 104 1.74 4.22 -12.70
CA GLY A 104 2.57 5.37 -13.08
C GLY A 104 4.06 5.08 -13.31
N GLY A 105 4.48 3.82 -13.15
CA GLY A 105 5.87 3.37 -13.29
C GLY A 105 6.82 4.02 -12.28
N THR A 106 8.12 3.97 -12.56
CA THR A 106 9.14 4.59 -11.70
C THR A 106 9.14 6.13 -11.74
N THR A 107 8.16 6.73 -12.40
CA THR A 107 8.00 8.19 -12.50
C THR A 107 6.89 8.72 -11.60
N ASP A 108 6.14 7.81 -11.00
CA ASP A 108 5.20 8.08 -9.94
C ASP A 108 5.61 7.34 -8.66
N ASN A 109 4.91 7.64 -7.59
CA ASN A 109 5.11 7.00 -6.30
C ASN A 109 3.75 6.84 -5.61
N CYS A 110 3.39 5.60 -5.29
CA CYS A 110 2.06 5.28 -4.76
C CYS A 110 1.79 5.95 -3.41
N ASN A 111 2.82 6.48 -2.73
CA ASN A 111 2.64 7.21 -1.49
C ASN A 111 1.95 8.56 -1.70
N ALA A 112 1.82 9.05 -2.94
CA ALA A 112 0.99 10.20 -3.31
C ALA A 112 -0.50 9.84 -3.54
N ASP A 113 -0.82 8.54 -3.58
CA ASP A 113 -2.17 8.01 -3.59
C ASP A 113 -2.61 7.66 -2.15
N GLY A 114 -3.56 8.43 -1.62
CA GLY A 114 -4.08 8.25 -0.26
C GLY A 114 -4.86 6.95 -0.03
N TYR A 115 -5.25 6.26 -1.10
CA TYR A 115 -5.87 4.94 -1.03
C TYR A 115 -4.82 3.85 -0.89
N ALA A 116 -3.80 3.88 -1.75
CA ALA A 116 -2.67 2.95 -1.71
C ALA A 116 -1.79 3.13 -0.46
N ASN A 117 -1.70 4.35 0.09
CA ASN A 117 -0.91 4.62 1.29
C ASN A 117 -1.66 4.46 2.63
N SER A 118 -2.95 4.11 2.57
CA SER A 118 -3.76 3.89 3.77
C SER A 118 -3.28 2.66 4.56
N ILE A 119 -3.28 2.75 5.89
CA ILE A 119 -2.98 1.57 6.74
C ILE A 119 -4.08 0.50 6.65
N TYR A 120 -5.28 0.90 6.23
CA TYR A 120 -6.46 0.03 6.13
C TYR A 120 -6.45 -0.83 4.87
N THR A 121 -5.57 -0.51 3.91
CA THR A 121 -5.46 -1.23 2.64
C THR A 121 -4.24 -2.16 2.62
N VAL A 122 -4.41 -3.27 1.91
CA VAL A 122 -3.34 -4.20 1.55
C VAL A 122 -2.92 -3.84 0.13
N THR A 123 -1.93 -2.97 0.01
CA THR A 123 -1.45 -2.46 -1.27
C THR A 123 -0.52 -3.46 -1.95
N ILE A 124 -0.83 -3.78 -3.21
CA ILE A 124 -0.19 -4.83 -4.00
C ILE A 124 0.40 -4.27 -5.29
N SER A 125 1.70 -4.49 -5.45
CA SER A 125 2.45 -4.18 -6.68
C SER A 125 2.50 -5.37 -7.65
N SER A 126 3.10 -5.17 -8.83
CA SER A 126 3.15 -6.19 -9.89
C SER A 126 4.56 -6.63 -10.25
N VAL A 127 4.69 -7.94 -10.47
CA VAL A 127 5.84 -8.53 -11.14
C VAL A 127 5.42 -9.31 -12.38
N ASN A 128 6.28 -9.35 -13.38
CA ASN A 128 6.07 -10.22 -14.53
C ASN A 128 6.38 -11.69 -14.18
N ASN A 129 6.12 -12.61 -15.11
CA ASN A 129 6.33 -14.04 -14.88
C ASN A 129 7.82 -14.47 -14.76
N LYS A 130 8.76 -13.54 -14.92
CA LYS A 130 10.20 -13.73 -14.65
C LYS A 130 10.63 -13.18 -13.29
N GLY A 131 9.69 -12.69 -12.48
CA GLY A 131 9.95 -12.08 -11.18
C GLY A 131 10.54 -10.67 -11.26
N GLN A 132 10.48 -10.00 -12.41
CA GLN A 132 10.94 -8.62 -12.55
C GLN A 132 9.79 -7.67 -12.20
N ALA A 133 10.09 -6.52 -11.60
CA ALA A 133 9.11 -5.44 -11.46
C ALA A 133 8.51 -5.10 -12.84
N ALA A 134 7.19 -5.01 -12.91
CA ALA A 134 6.53 -4.60 -14.15
C ALA A 134 6.85 -3.12 -14.47
N TRP A 135 6.96 -2.77 -15.75
CA TRP A 135 7.39 -1.42 -16.17
C TRP A 135 6.47 -0.29 -15.69
N TYR A 136 5.19 -0.61 -15.49
CA TYR A 136 4.16 0.30 -14.99
C TYR A 136 4.07 0.30 -13.45
N SER A 137 4.67 -0.66 -12.75
CA SER A 137 4.54 -0.70 -11.28
C SER A 137 5.23 0.52 -10.66
N GLU A 138 4.56 1.14 -9.69
CA GLU A 138 5.08 2.33 -9.02
C GLU A 138 6.11 1.99 -7.94
N VAL A 139 6.96 2.96 -7.61
CA VAL A 139 7.73 2.93 -6.36
C VAL A 139 6.75 3.07 -5.22
N CYS A 140 6.74 2.13 -4.28
CA CYS A 140 5.64 2.01 -3.34
C CYS A 140 6.07 1.49 -1.97
N PRO A 141 6.62 2.36 -1.08
CA PRO A 141 6.87 2.00 0.32
C PRO A 141 5.64 1.49 1.09
N PRO A 142 4.40 1.91 0.77
CA PRO A 142 3.16 1.30 1.24
C PRO A 142 2.88 -0.15 0.80
N ALA A 143 3.47 -0.64 -0.30
CA ALA A 143 3.15 -1.97 -0.81
C ALA A 143 3.64 -3.06 0.14
N LEU A 144 2.73 -3.92 0.58
CA LEU A 144 3.05 -5.07 1.43
C LEU A 144 3.71 -6.21 0.65
N ALA A 145 3.30 -6.42 -0.60
CA ALA A 145 3.77 -7.54 -1.41
C ALA A 145 3.53 -7.28 -2.90
N VAL A 146 3.98 -8.24 -3.72
CA VAL A 146 3.66 -8.34 -5.14
C VAL A 146 2.88 -9.61 -5.44
N THR A 147 2.14 -9.57 -6.53
CA THR A 147 1.66 -10.76 -7.24
C THR A 147 2.00 -10.64 -8.72
N TYR A 148 1.75 -11.69 -9.48
CA TYR A 148 1.99 -11.65 -10.92
C TYR A 148 1.02 -10.70 -11.63
N SER A 149 1.46 -10.13 -12.75
CA SER A 149 0.58 -9.49 -13.72
C SER A 149 1.14 -9.67 -15.14
N GLY A 150 0.35 -9.28 -16.14
CA GLY A 150 0.83 -9.24 -17.52
C GLY A 150 1.85 -8.12 -17.69
N ASP A 151 2.69 -8.26 -18.71
CA ASP A 151 3.77 -7.32 -19.00
C ASP A 151 3.85 -7.09 -20.50
N LYS A 152 4.30 -5.90 -20.93
CA LYS A 152 4.39 -5.49 -22.34
C LYS A 152 5.19 -6.49 -23.18
N TYR A 153 6.20 -7.09 -22.57
CA TYR A 153 7.07 -8.08 -23.20
C TYR A 153 6.58 -9.52 -23.04
N GLN A 154 5.61 -9.76 -22.15
CA GLN A 154 5.13 -11.07 -21.73
C GLN A 154 3.64 -11.01 -21.37
N LYS A 155 2.81 -10.97 -22.41
CA LYS A 155 1.34 -10.86 -22.37
C LYS A 155 0.67 -12.13 -21.85
N ASN A 156 0.87 -12.42 -20.57
CA ASN A 156 0.57 -13.74 -19.97
C ASN A 156 -0.55 -13.71 -18.93
N MET A 157 -1.26 -12.59 -18.79
CA MET A 157 -2.45 -12.52 -17.93
C MET A 157 -3.71 -12.77 -18.75
N PHE A 158 -4.57 -13.64 -18.23
CA PHE A 158 -5.82 -14.04 -18.84
C PHE A 158 -6.93 -14.04 -17.80
N THR A 159 -8.11 -13.55 -18.17
CA THR A 159 -9.28 -13.53 -17.29
C THR A 159 -10.57 -13.48 -18.10
N THR A 160 -11.72 -13.62 -17.44
CA THR A 160 -13.03 -13.42 -18.05
C THR A 160 -13.26 -11.96 -18.42
N SER A 161 -14.00 -11.72 -19.50
CA SER A 161 -14.40 -10.40 -20.00
C SER A 161 -15.91 -10.32 -20.16
N ASN A 162 -16.42 -9.18 -20.64
CA ASN A 162 -17.84 -8.98 -20.91
C ASN A 162 -18.37 -9.97 -21.97
N ALA A 163 -19.68 -10.21 -21.94
CA ALA A 163 -20.39 -11.04 -22.92
C ALA A 163 -19.84 -12.48 -23.03
N ASP A 164 -19.48 -13.09 -21.90
CA ASP A 164 -18.95 -14.46 -21.80
C ASP A 164 -17.65 -14.70 -22.60
N LEU A 165 -16.88 -13.64 -22.83
CA LEU A 165 -15.59 -13.69 -23.51
C LEU A 165 -14.43 -13.89 -22.52
N CYS A 166 -13.26 -14.23 -23.04
CA CYS A 166 -12.00 -14.18 -22.31
C CYS A 166 -11.15 -13.01 -22.84
N SER A 167 -10.48 -12.31 -21.94
CA SER A 167 -9.44 -11.34 -22.27
C SER A 167 -8.06 -11.95 -22.00
N GLY A 168 -7.09 -11.62 -22.85
CA GLY A 168 -5.73 -12.12 -22.76
C GLY A 168 -4.72 -11.04 -23.10
N GLY A 169 -3.54 -11.13 -22.48
CA GLY A 169 -2.48 -10.14 -22.68
C GLY A 169 -2.79 -8.77 -22.10
N ILE A 170 -3.64 -8.74 -21.07
CA ILE A 170 -3.92 -7.58 -20.23
C ILE A 170 -2.77 -7.38 -19.24
N GLU A 171 -2.59 -6.15 -18.76
CA GLU A 171 -1.52 -5.76 -17.86
C GLU A 171 -2.01 -4.69 -16.87
N GLY A 172 -1.24 -4.46 -15.81
CA GLY A 172 -1.53 -3.46 -14.79
C GLY A 172 -1.58 -4.06 -13.39
N THR A 173 -1.33 -3.23 -12.37
CA THR A 173 -1.50 -3.59 -10.96
C THR A 173 -2.95 -3.93 -10.62
N SER A 174 -3.89 -3.48 -11.46
CA SER A 174 -5.31 -3.86 -11.44
C SER A 174 -5.57 -5.36 -11.59
N PHE A 175 -4.63 -6.13 -12.13
CA PHE A 175 -4.73 -7.60 -12.20
C PHE A 175 -3.95 -8.31 -11.09
N SER A 176 -3.09 -7.59 -10.38
CA SER A 176 -2.38 -8.11 -9.20
C SER A 176 -3.25 -8.05 -7.95
N ALA A 177 -3.97 -6.96 -7.70
CA ALA A 177 -4.86 -6.85 -6.54
C ALA A 177 -5.92 -7.98 -6.47
N PRO A 178 -6.63 -8.36 -7.55
CA PRO A 178 -7.55 -9.50 -7.52
C PRO A 178 -6.90 -10.85 -7.25
N GLN A 179 -5.65 -11.07 -7.68
CA GLN A 179 -4.91 -12.29 -7.35
C GLN A 179 -4.60 -12.35 -5.85
N ALA A 180 -4.12 -11.23 -5.29
CA ALA A 180 -3.90 -11.13 -3.85
C ALA A 180 -5.20 -11.36 -3.05
N ALA A 181 -6.32 -10.79 -3.50
CA ALA A 181 -7.64 -11.03 -2.89
C ALA A 181 -8.02 -12.52 -2.90
N GLY A 182 -7.75 -13.23 -4.00
CA GLY A 182 -7.95 -14.69 -4.07
C GLY A 182 -7.08 -15.47 -3.08
N ILE A 183 -5.81 -15.08 -2.93
CA ILE A 183 -4.89 -15.69 -1.94
C ILE A 183 -5.38 -15.41 -0.50
N VAL A 184 -5.83 -14.19 -0.21
CA VAL A 184 -6.41 -13.84 1.09
C VAL A 184 -7.67 -14.66 1.35
N ALA A 185 -8.52 -14.89 0.35
CA ALA A 185 -9.71 -15.72 0.52
C ALA A 185 -9.37 -17.16 0.90
N LEU A 186 -8.33 -17.75 0.30
CA LEU A 186 -7.83 -19.07 0.68
C LEU A 186 -7.34 -19.10 2.15
N ALA A 187 -6.64 -18.05 2.59
CA ALA A 187 -6.23 -17.90 3.98
C ALA A 187 -7.44 -17.82 4.94
N LEU A 188 -8.47 -17.04 4.58
CA LEU A 188 -9.70 -16.92 5.36
C LEU A 188 -10.52 -18.22 5.39
N GLN A 189 -10.56 -18.98 4.30
CA GLN A 189 -11.21 -20.29 4.27
C GLN A 189 -10.51 -21.26 5.23
N ALA A 190 -9.18 -21.19 5.32
CA ALA A 190 -8.40 -21.99 6.26
C ALA A 190 -8.55 -21.54 7.71
N ASN A 191 -8.75 -20.23 7.95
CA ASN A 191 -9.01 -19.67 9.27
C ASN A 191 -9.91 -18.42 9.19
N PRO A 192 -11.23 -18.56 9.43
CA PRO A 192 -12.17 -17.45 9.34
C PRO A 192 -12.06 -16.46 10.52
N ASN A 193 -11.16 -16.70 11.48
CA ASN A 193 -10.93 -15.83 12.63
C ASN A 193 -9.81 -14.81 12.41
N LEU A 194 -9.09 -14.88 11.29
CA LEU A 194 -8.08 -13.89 10.94
C LEU A 194 -8.70 -12.49 10.84
N THR A 195 -8.08 -11.53 11.52
CA THR A 195 -8.41 -10.11 11.43
C THR A 195 -7.76 -9.46 10.21
N TRP A 196 -8.17 -8.24 9.86
CA TRP A 196 -7.53 -7.46 8.78
C TRP A 196 -6.02 -7.28 9.01
N ARG A 197 -5.59 -7.07 10.27
CA ARG A 197 -4.17 -7.01 10.65
C ARG A 197 -3.47 -8.35 10.56
N ASP A 198 -4.13 -9.44 10.99
CA ASP A 198 -3.54 -10.79 10.88
C ASP A 198 -3.19 -11.15 9.44
N ILE A 199 -4.02 -10.74 8.47
CA ILE A 199 -3.74 -10.92 7.05
C ILE A 199 -2.48 -10.18 6.62
N GLN A 200 -2.29 -8.92 7.04
CA GLN A 200 -1.07 -8.17 6.73
C GLN A 200 0.17 -8.86 7.33
N HIS A 201 0.12 -9.30 8.59
CA HIS A 201 1.20 -10.06 9.23
C HIS A 201 1.51 -11.38 8.52
N LEU A 202 0.47 -12.10 8.07
CA LEU A 202 0.64 -13.33 7.28
C LEU A 202 1.36 -13.04 5.97
N ILE A 203 1.01 -11.95 5.27
CA ILE A 203 1.70 -11.55 4.03
C ILE A 203 3.18 -11.28 4.31
N VAL A 204 3.50 -10.44 5.30
CA VAL A 204 4.89 -10.14 5.69
C VAL A 204 5.67 -11.41 6.02
N LYS A 205 5.04 -12.35 6.75
CA LYS A 205 5.69 -13.60 7.18
C LYS A 205 5.94 -14.59 6.05
N THR A 206 5.11 -14.58 5.01
CA THR A 206 5.03 -15.69 4.04
C THR A 206 5.46 -15.31 2.63
N ALA A 207 5.51 -14.02 2.31
CA ALA A 207 5.98 -13.54 1.02
C ALA A 207 7.43 -13.97 0.76
N LYS A 208 7.75 -14.20 -0.52
CA LYS A 208 9.04 -14.74 -0.97
C LYS A 208 9.75 -13.75 -1.87
N TYR A 209 10.97 -13.37 -1.48
CA TYR A 209 11.83 -12.50 -2.27
C TYR A 209 12.77 -13.27 -3.22
N GLN A 210 13.05 -14.55 -2.95
CA GLN A 210 14.17 -15.30 -3.57
C GLN A 210 14.07 -15.46 -5.10
N ASN A 211 12.86 -15.41 -5.67
CA ASN A 211 12.64 -15.58 -7.11
C ASN A 211 12.38 -14.23 -7.82
N LEU A 212 12.55 -13.12 -7.11
CA LEU A 212 12.35 -11.79 -7.64
C LEU A 212 13.70 -11.21 -8.08
N LYS A 213 13.68 -10.51 -9.20
CA LYS A 213 14.86 -9.85 -9.75
C LYS A 213 14.82 -8.39 -9.35
N GLU A 214 15.86 -7.97 -8.64
CA GLU A 214 15.98 -6.61 -8.16
C GLU A 214 15.85 -5.61 -9.30
N ALA A 215 15.00 -4.60 -9.07
CA ALA A 215 14.98 -3.39 -9.90
C ALA A 215 16.13 -2.49 -9.44
N GLU A 216 16.86 -1.92 -10.39
CA GLU A 216 17.99 -1.02 -10.10
C GLU A 216 17.55 0.11 -9.16
N GLY A 217 18.22 0.26 -8.02
CA GLY A 217 17.91 1.28 -7.01
C GLY A 217 16.68 0.99 -6.11
N TYR A 218 15.99 -0.13 -6.33
CA TYR A 218 14.76 -0.53 -5.61
C TYR A 218 14.78 -2.01 -5.15
N GLY A 219 15.99 -2.60 -5.04
CA GLY A 219 16.21 -3.98 -4.58
C GLY A 219 15.80 -4.22 -3.12
N PHE A 220 16.03 -5.44 -2.64
CA PHE A 220 15.68 -5.83 -1.27
C PHE A 220 16.75 -5.38 -0.28
N THR A 221 16.32 -4.83 0.84
CA THR A 221 17.16 -4.55 2.01
C THR A 221 16.67 -5.36 3.19
N LEU A 222 17.59 -5.76 4.07
CA LEU A 222 17.25 -6.42 5.32
C LEU A 222 16.86 -5.33 6.34
N ASN A 223 15.64 -5.37 6.84
CA ASN A 223 15.19 -4.44 7.86
C ASN A 223 15.68 -4.84 9.27
N GLY A 224 15.49 -3.97 10.26
CA GLY A 224 15.94 -4.19 11.63
C GLY A 224 15.32 -5.38 12.36
N ALA A 225 14.22 -5.94 11.82
CA ALA A 225 13.55 -7.12 12.32
C ALA A 225 13.98 -8.42 11.60
N GLY A 226 14.93 -8.33 10.65
CA GLY A 226 15.43 -9.47 9.90
C GLY A 226 14.56 -9.88 8.71
N ASN A 227 13.69 -9.00 8.21
CA ASN A 227 12.87 -9.24 7.03
C ASN A 227 13.47 -8.55 5.80
N TYR A 228 13.51 -9.25 4.66
CA TYR A 228 13.86 -8.61 3.38
C TYR A 228 12.65 -7.85 2.83
N VAL A 229 12.85 -6.59 2.47
CA VAL A 229 11.80 -5.71 1.94
C VAL A 229 12.35 -4.84 0.81
N GLY A 230 11.56 -4.62 -0.24
CA GLY A 230 11.95 -3.83 -1.41
C GLY A 230 10.94 -2.72 -1.73
N GLN A 231 11.42 -1.60 -2.27
CA GLN A 231 10.60 -0.41 -2.56
C GLN A 231 9.48 -0.65 -3.59
N MET A 232 9.68 -1.58 -4.51
CA MET A 232 8.67 -1.95 -5.53
C MET A 232 8.05 -3.32 -5.27
N PHE A 233 8.56 -4.06 -4.29
CA PHE A 233 8.25 -5.47 -4.09
C PHE A 233 7.55 -5.77 -2.76
N GLY A 234 7.51 -4.80 -1.84
CA GLY A 234 7.13 -5.07 -0.45
C GLY A 234 8.01 -6.19 0.12
N TYR A 235 7.39 -7.11 0.85
CA TYR A 235 8.06 -8.30 1.39
C TYR A 235 8.26 -9.43 0.37
N GLY A 236 7.86 -9.22 -0.88
CA GLY A 236 8.06 -10.14 -1.99
C GLY A 236 6.76 -10.74 -2.55
N LEU A 237 6.89 -11.84 -3.28
CA LEU A 237 5.77 -12.49 -3.95
C LEU A 237 4.88 -13.23 -2.95
N MET A 238 3.57 -12.96 -2.96
CA MET A 238 2.62 -13.68 -2.11
C MET A 238 2.63 -15.19 -2.42
N ASP A 239 2.65 -16.00 -1.36
CA ASP A 239 2.65 -17.46 -1.45
C ASP A 239 1.36 -18.03 -0.84
N ALA A 240 0.47 -18.51 -1.70
CA ALA A 240 -0.83 -19.04 -1.28
C ALA A 240 -0.70 -20.27 -0.37
N GLU A 241 0.21 -21.19 -0.68
CA GLU A 241 0.41 -22.40 0.12
C GLU A 241 0.91 -22.04 1.52
N ALA A 242 1.91 -21.16 1.59
CA ALA A 242 2.45 -20.71 2.86
C ALA A 242 1.39 -19.94 3.66
N MET A 243 0.65 -19.02 3.05
CA MET A 243 -0.42 -18.27 3.73
C MET A 243 -1.48 -19.21 4.30
N VAL A 244 -1.99 -20.18 3.53
CA VAL A 244 -2.96 -21.18 4.01
C VAL A 244 -2.38 -22.02 5.15
N ARG A 245 -1.12 -22.48 5.01
CA ARG A 245 -0.47 -23.32 6.02
C ARG A 245 -0.31 -22.58 7.35
N TYR A 246 0.16 -21.33 7.32
CA TYR A 246 0.32 -20.53 8.54
C TYR A 246 -1.04 -20.13 9.14
N SER A 247 -2.04 -19.85 8.30
CA SER A 247 -3.40 -19.48 8.75
C SER A 247 -4.01 -20.51 9.70
N LYS A 248 -3.85 -21.80 9.43
CA LYS A 248 -4.41 -22.91 10.24
C LYS A 248 -3.95 -22.92 11.70
N THR A 249 -2.77 -22.36 11.97
CA THR A 249 -2.16 -22.33 13.31
C THR A 249 -1.88 -20.90 13.77
N TRP A 250 -2.42 -19.91 13.05
CA TRP A 250 -2.19 -18.51 13.35
C TRP A 250 -2.85 -18.12 14.66
N ARG A 251 -2.09 -17.40 15.49
CA ARG A 251 -2.60 -16.76 16.69
C ARG A 251 -2.80 -15.28 16.38
N THR A 252 -4.01 -14.79 16.57
CA THR A 252 -4.35 -13.38 16.36
C THR A 252 -3.39 -12.47 17.12
N VAL A 253 -2.90 -11.45 16.43
CA VAL A 253 -1.99 -10.45 17.01
C VAL A 253 -2.69 -9.63 18.10
N PRO A 254 -1.95 -9.08 19.09
CA PRO A 254 -2.55 -8.24 20.13
C PRO A 254 -3.28 -7.02 19.55
N PRO A 255 -4.13 -6.34 20.34
CA PRO A 255 -4.73 -5.07 19.96
C PRO A 255 -3.69 -4.07 19.46
N GLN A 256 -4.05 -3.28 18.44
CA GLN A 256 -3.15 -2.28 17.89
C GLN A 256 -2.97 -1.13 18.89
N ASN A 257 -1.72 -0.81 19.17
CA ASN A 257 -1.32 0.41 19.85
C ASN A 257 -0.97 1.48 18.82
N ILE A 258 -1.33 2.71 19.16
CA ILE A 258 -1.02 3.91 18.38
C ILE A 258 -0.14 4.77 19.26
N PHE A 259 1.07 5.07 18.80
CA PHE A 259 1.95 6.02 19.45
C PHE A 259 2.24 7.15 18.48
N ASN A 260 1.77 8.34 18.81
CA ASN A 260 2.19 9.54 18.11
C ASN A 260 3.41 10.06 18.87
N SER A 261 4.54 10.22 18.18
CA SER A 261 5.61 11.05 18.72
C SER A 261 5.14 12.50 18.65
N SER A 262 4.24 12.91 19.54
CA SER A 262 3.86 14.30 19.68
C SER A 262 5.06 15.04 20.25
N CYS A 263 5.76 15.77 19.39
CA CYS A 263 6.79 16.69 19.80
C CYS A 263 6.18 17.71 20.77
N SER A 264 6.78 17.87 21.95
CA SER A 264 6.82 19.19 22.57
C SER A 264 7.75 20.06 21.71
N THR A 265 7.28 20.46 20.52
CA THR A 265 7.92 21.30 19.48
C THR A 265 9.40 21.02 19.19
N PRO A 266 9.74 20.66 17.93
CA PRO A 266 10.06 21.76 17.04
C PRO A 266 9.45 21.60 15.64
N TYR A 267 8.78 22.68 15.22
CA TYR A 267 8.73 23.07 13.82
C TYR A 267 10.18 23.05 13.28
N TRP A 268 10.51 22.18 12.32
CA TRP A 268 11.76 22.31 11.58
C TRP A 268 11.55 23.39 10.53
N VAL A 269 11.92 24.64 10.84
CA VAL A 269 12.14 25.63 9.79
C VAL A 269 13.50 25.29 9.18
N LEU A 270 13.50 24.39 8.20
CA LEU A 270 14.67 24.16 7.37
C LEU A 270 14.95 25.46 6.61
N ASN A 271 16.09 26.09 6.89
CA ASN A 271 16.56 27.28 6.19
C ASN A 271 17.91 26.92 5.58
N SER A 272 17.98 26.52 4.31
CA SER A 272 19.26 26.41 3.64
C SER A 272 19.19 26.56 2.12
N THR A 273 20.31 26.99 1.55
CA THR A 273 20.64 27.04 0.11
C THR A 273 21.12 25.69 -0.44
N SER A 274 21.05 24.60 0.33
CA SER A 274 21.55 23.28 -0.05
C SER A 274 20.47 22.38 -0.64
N THR A 275 20.89 21.38 -1.42
CA THR A 275 20.02 20.44 -2.13
C THR A 275 19.48 19.31 -1.26
N SER A 276 19.99 19.14 -0.05
CA SER A 276 19.56 18.06 0.86
C SER A 276 19.63 18.54 2.31
N GLN A 277 18.64 18.16 3.10
CA GLN A 277 18.53 18.46 4.52
C GLN A 277 18.03 17.23 5.26
N SER A 278 18.39 17.06 6.53
CA SER A 278 17.85 16.00 7.36
C SER A 278 17.62 16.48 8.79
N GLY A 279 16.66 15.85 9.46
CA GLY A 279 16.34 16.09 10.87
C GLY A 279 16.01 14.76 11.56
N SER A 280 16.26 14.69 12.87
CA SER A 280 16.02 13.47 13.65
C SER A 280 15.09 13.70 14.83
N ILE A 281 14.27 12.70 15.14
CA ILE A 281 13.38 12.64 16.29
C ILE A 281 13.78 11.45 17.15
N LEU A 282 14.01 11.69 18.44
CA LEU A 282 14.28 10.63 19.42
C LEU A 282 12.95 10.09 19.95
N VAL A 283 12.64 8.83 19.63
CA VAL A 283 11.52 8.09 20.23
C VAL A 283 12.02 7.44 21.52
N GLY A 284 11.52 7.94 22.65
CA GLY A 284 11.93 7.50 23.99
C GLY A 284 11.16 6.29 24.53
N SER A 285 11.55 5.86 25.73
CA SER A 285 11.01 4.69 26.45
C SER A 285 9.52 4.74 26.82
N THR A 286 8.82 5.82 26.51
CA THR A 286 7.37 5.97 26.73
C THR A 286 6.53 5.38 25.60
N CYS A 287 7.16 5.00 24.48
CA CYS A 287 6.48 4.30 23.39
C CYS A 287 6.07 2.87 23.83
N PRO A 288 4.78 2.52 23.83
CA PRO A 288 4.29 1.21 24.26
C PRO A 288 4.40 0.13 23.16
N ILE A 289 5.00 0.46 22.01
CA ILE A 289 5.11 -0.43 20.86
C ILE A 289 6.51 -1.06 20.86
N ASN A 290 6.56 -2.39 20.79
CA ASN A 290 7.82 -3.14 20.61
C ASN A 290 7.97 -3.69 19.20
N TYR A 291 6.86 -3.92 18.51
CA TYR A 291 6.82 -4.49 17.17
C TYR A 291 5.98 -3.61 16.25
N LEU A 292 6.64 -2.92 15.33
CA LEU A 292 5.99 -2.05 14.36
C LEU A 292 5.13 -2.81 13.33
N GLU A 293 4.07 -2.16 12.89
CA GLU A 293 3.24 -2.53 11.74
C GLU A 293 3.36 -1.43 10.69
N HIS A 294 2.72 -0.28 10.93
CA HIS A 294 2.73 0.88 10.02
C HIS A 294 3.47 2.05 10.64
N VAL A 295 4.25 2.76 9.83
CA VAL A 295 4.85 4.06 10.20
C VAL A 295 4.31 5.12 9.25
N GLN A 296 3.67 6.14 9.81
CA GLN A 296 3.16 7.29 9.06
C GLN A 296 3.97 8.53 9.42
N VAL A 297 4.37 9.33 8.42
CA VAL A 297 5.05 10.61 8.60
C VAL A 297 4.15 11.70 8.04
N HIS A 298 3.61 12.54 8.90
CA HIS A 298 2.92 13.74 8.49
C HIS A 298 3.96 14.84 8.24
N ALA A 299 4.10 15.27 7.00
CA ALA A 299 5.06 16.28 6.60
C ALA A 299 4.38 17.45 5.88
N ILE A 300 4.82 18.65 6.25
CA ILE A 300 4.48 19.91 5.60
C ILE A 300 5.76 20.41 4.94
N PHE A 301 5.79 20.56 3.63
CA PHE A 301 6.96 21.09 2.92
C PHE A 301 6.60 22.11 1.86
N GLN A 302 7.45 23.10 1.65
CA GLN A 302 7.30 24.13 0.64
C GLN A 302 8.39 24.00 -0.42
N SER A 303 7.98 23.92 -1.68
CA SER A 303 8.88 23.85 -2.83
C SER A 303 8.38 24.74 -3.97
N SER A 304 9.31 25.28 -4.75
CA SER A 304 9.01 25.95 -6.02
C SER A 304 8.64 24.96 -7.13
N GLU A 305 9.04 23.69 -6.98
CA GLU A 305 8.67 22.62 -7.90
C GLU A 305 8.62 21.29 -7.14
N ARG A 306 7.40 20.78 -6.94
CA ARG A 306 7.15 19.57 -6.13
C ARG A 306 7.68 18.29 -6.79
N ALA A 307 7.80 18.27 -8.12
CA ALA A 307 8.36 17.15 -8.90
C ALA A 307 9.72 16.65 -8.41
N TYR A 308 10.52 17.53 -7.80
CA TYR A 308 11.89 17.25 -7.37
C TYR A 308 12.02 16.92 -5.89
N VAL A 309 10.94 16.95 -5.11
CA VAL A 309 11.03 16.64 -3.68
C VAL A 309 11.15 15.13 -3.48
N GLU A 310 12.23 14.71 -2.84
CA GLU A 310 12.44 13.33 -2.37
C GLU A 310 12.44 13.31 -0.84
N LEU A 311 11.86 12.26 -0.26
CA LEU A 311 11.78 12.05 1.18
C LEU A 311 12.24 10.64 1.52
N GLU A 312 13.13 10.51 2.50
CA GLU A 312 13.61 9.23 3.03
C GLU A 312 13.53 9.21 4.55
N LEU A 313 12.92 8.18 5.11
CA LEU A 313 12.88 7.91 6.54
C LEU A 313 13.85 6.79 6.91
N ILE A 314 14.62 7.00 7.97
CA ILE A 314 15.60 6.05 8.49
C ILE A 314 15.22 5.67 9.91
N SER A 315 15.07 4.37 10.17
CA SER A 315 14.74 3.86 11.51
C SER A 315 15.96 3.80 12.45
N PRO A 316 15.77 3.66 13.77
CA PRO A 316 16.85 3.46 14.72
C PRO A 316 17.74 2.24 14.42
N ALA A 317 17.16 1.22 13.78
CA ALA A 317 17.88 0.03 13.36
C ALA A 317 18.66 0.22 12.03
N GLY A 318 18.54 1.38 11.39
CA GLY A 318 19.22 1.70 10.13
C GLY A 318 18.47 1.25 8.88
N THR A 319 17.18 0.92 8.97
CA THR A 319 16.36 0.63 7.79
C THR A 319 16.03 1.94 7.07
N HIS A 320 16.17 1.97 5.75
CA HIS A 320 15.84 3.14 4.92
C HIS A 320 14.53 2.92 4.16
N SER A 321 13.68 3.95 4.12
CA SER A 321 12.45 3.95 3.33
C SER A 321 12.27 5.26 2.57
N LYS A 322 12.36 5.19 1.23
CA LYS A 322 12.14 6.33 0.32
C LYS A 322 10.65 6.65 0.22
N LEU A 323 10.13 7.36 1.22
CA LEU A 323 8.73 7.78 1.32
C LEU A 323 8.23 8.49 0.06
N MET A 324 9.08 9.29 -0.58
CA MET A 324 8.80 9.93 -1.86
C MET A 324 10.06 9.94 -2.72
N THR A 325 9.90 9.63 -4.00
CA THR A 325 10.94 9.70 -5.03
C THR A 325 10.62 10.81 -6.02
N GLN A 326 11.60 11.24 -6.81
CA GLN A 326 11.37 12.24 -7.85
C GLN A 326 10.22 11.84 -8.78
N ARG A 327 9.20 12.70 -8.90
CA ARG A 327 8.06 12.52 -9.80
C ARG A 327 8.14 13.52 -10.95
N ARG A 328 8.96 13.19 -11.95
CA ARG A 328 9.37 14.12 -13.02
C ARG A 328 8.23 14.77 -13.83
N TYR A 329 7.01 14.24 -13.75
CA TYR A 329 5.83 14.78 -14.42
C TYR A 329 4.92 15.63 -13.51
N ASP A 330 5.15 15.66 -12.20
CA ASP A 330 4.42 16.48 -11.22
C ASP A 330 4.91 17.95 -11.22
N LYS A 331 5.00 18.53 -12.43
CA LYS A 331 5.53 19.87 -12.66
C LYS A 331 4.47 20.96 -12.53
N GLY A 332 4.91 22.17 -12.21
CA GLY A 332 4.07 23.37 -12.22
C GLY A 332 3.31 23.63 -10.93
N PHE A 333 3.56 22.84 -9.88
CA PHE A 333 3.09 23.16 -8.53
C PHE A 333 4.19 23.88 -7.75
N SER A 334 3.89 25.10 -7.30
CA SER A 334 4.71 25.88 -6.38
C SER A 334 3.86 26.24 -5.16
N GLY A 335 4.35 25.91 -3.96
CA GLY A 335 3.63 26.21 -2.73
C GLY A 335 3.92 25.21 -1.60
N GLN A 336 3.15 25.35 -0.53
CA GLN A 336 3.16 24.41 0.59
C GLN A 336 2.35 23.16 0.24
N GLN A 337 2.92 21.99 0.49
CA GLN A 337 2.29 20.69 0.47
C GLN A 337 2.22 20.16 1.90
N GLU A 338 1.06 19.66 2.29
CA GLU A 338 0.84 18.94 3.54
C GLU A 338 0.37 17.53 3.20
N TRP A 339 1.03 16.51 3.72
CA TRP A 339 0.75 15.14 3.35
C TRP A 339 1.18 14.13 4.42
N THR A 340 0.44 13.02 4.53
CA THR A 340 0.82 11.89 5.37
C THR A 340 1.36 10.77 4.50
N PHE A 341 2.67 10.53 4.60
CA PHE A 341 3.34 9.41 3.96
C PHE A 341 3.21 8.16 4.84
N MET A 342 3.20 6.97 4.23
CA MET A 342 3.17 5.69 4.95
C MET A 342 4.28 4.76 4.46
N SER A 343 4.82 3.93 5.37
CA SER A 343 5.72 2.83 5.03
C SER A 343 5.44 1.62 5.89
N VAL A 344 5.46 0.44 5.24
CA VAL A 344 5.45 -0.86 5.92
C VAL A 344 6.84 -1.46 6.05
N GLN A 345 7.91 -0.80 5.59
CA GLN A 345 9.25 -1.40 5.49
C GLN A 345 9.91 -1.66 6.85
N PHE A 346 9.41 -1.02 7.89
CA PHE A 346 9.87 -1.15 9.27
C PHE A 346 9.13 -2.25 10.05
N TRP A 347 8.29 -3.07 9.39
CA TRP A 347 7.46 -4.06 10.07
C TRP A 347 8.30 -5.00 10.94
N GLY A 348 7.87 -5.15 12.20
CA GLY A 348 8.50 -5.94 13.24
C GLY A 348 9.62 -5.24 14.01
N GLU A 349 10.08 -4.06 13.58
CA GLU A 349 11.14 -3.34 14.29
C GLU A 349 10.66 -2.75 15.63
N ASN A 350 11.60 -2.55 16.54
CA ASN A 350 11.38 -1.76 17.74
C ASN A 350 11.54 -0.26 17.39
N PRO A 351 10.56 0.60 17.69
CA PRO A 351 10.60 2.01 17.32
C PRO A 351 11.53 2.87 18.18
N ASN A 352 12.07 2.35 19.29
CA ASN A 352 12.87 3.16 20.23
C ASN A 352 14.22 3.56 19.63
N GLY A 353 14.54 4.85 19.75
CA GLY A 353 15.79 5.43 19.27
C GLY A 353 15.58 6.57 18.28
N ASN A 354 16.63 6.93 17.55
CA ASN A 354 16.60 8.06 16.63
C ASN A 354 16.03 7.66 15.27
N TRP A 355 14.92 8.30 14.90
CA TRP A 355 14.39 8.31 13.54
C TRP A 355 14.93 9.52 12.80
N THR A 356 15.39 9.36 11.56
CA THR A 356 15.91 10.47 10.73
C THR A 356 15.08 10.61 9.48
N LEU A 357 14.52 11.79 9.22
CA LEU A 357 13.93 12.13 7.93
C LEU A 357 14.92 12.98 7.13
N ALA A 358 15.21 12.57 5.91
CA ALA A 358 15.94 13.34 4.94
C ALA A 358 14.99 13.84 3.84
N ILE A 359 15.12 15.13 3.49
CA ILE A 359 14.46 15.76 2.34
C ILE A 359 15.52 16.22 1.36
N THR A 360 15.34 15.91 0.08
CA THR A 360 16.26 16.28 -0.98
C THR A 360 15.51 16.91 -2.15
N ILE A 361 16.10 17.92 -2.75
CA ILE A 361 15.70 18.50 -4.04
C ILE A 361 16.91 18.39 -4.97
N PRO A 362 16.92 17.44 -5.93
CA PRO A 362 17.99 17.33 -6.91
C PRO A 362 18.12 18.63 -7.71
N MET A 363 19.35 19.16 -7.83
CA MET A 363 19.64 20.32 -8.68
C MET A 363 19.30 19.97 -10.15
N SER A 364 18.35 20.70 -10.75
CA SER A 364 18.30 20.87 -12.20
C SER A 364 18.82 22.27 -12.55
N GLU A 365 19.49 22.42 -13.69
CA GLU A 365 20.16 23.65 -14.17
C GLU A 365 19.24 24.90 -14.29
N THR A 366 17.95 24.76 -13.98
CA THR A 366 16.89 25.76 -14.21
C THR A 366 16.12 26.18 -12.96
N VAL A 367 16.39 25.59 -11.79
CA VAL A 367 15.66 25.92 -10.56
C VAL A 367 16.45 26.91 -9.71
N LEU A 368 16.09 28.18 -9.78
CA LEU A 368 16.44 29.18 -8.75
C LEU A 368 15.67 28.82 -7.47
N LEU A 369 16.35 28.17 -6.52
CA LEU A 369 15.84 27.91 -5.18
C LEU A 369 15.64 29.25 -4.44
N ILE A 370 14.40 29.56 -4.05
CA ILE A 370 14.09 30.73 -3.22
C ILE A 370 13.93 30.31 -1.74
N SER A 371 13.50 29.08 -1.45
CA SER A 371 13.49 28.47 -0.11
C SER A 371 13.03 27.01 -0.15
N LEU A 372 13.57 26.15 0.73
CA LEU A 372 13.05 24.82 1.06
C LEU A 372 12.71 24.81 2.54
N PHE A 373 11.42 24.73 2.86
CA PHE A 373 10.96 24.51 4.23
C PHE A 373 10.34 23.11 4.29
N ALA A 374 10.65 22.31 5.32
CA ALA A 374 9.89 21.11 5.62
C ALA A 374 9.82 20.88 7.12
N ALA A 375 8.61 20.74 7.65
CA ALA A 375 8.33 20.33 9.01
C ALA A 375 7.72 18.92 8.99
N ILE A 376 8.16 18.08 9.93
CA ILE A 376 7.39 16.91 10.34
C ILE A 376 6.49 17.40 11.46
N ASP A 377 5.18 17.27 11.30
CA ASP A 377 4.25 17.57 12.38
C ASP A 377 4.28 16.42 13.39
N ASP A 378 4.09 15.18 12.91
CA ASP A 378 4.20 13.98 13.71
C ASP A 378 4.65 12.75 12.92
N ILE A 379 5.29 11.80 13.64
CA ILE A 379 5.44 10.42 13.20
C ILE A 379 4.47 9.58 14.04
N ARG A 380 3.57 8.87 13.36
CA ARG A 380 2.64 7.93 13.99
C ARG A 380 3.13 6.52 13.79
N PHE A 381 3.33 5.84 14.89
CA PHE A 381 3.69 4.43 14.93
C PHE A 381 2.46 3.61 15.27
N LYS A 382 2.22 2.57 14.47
CA LYS A 382 1.20 1.56 14.73
C LYS A 382 1.90 0.24 14.97
N GLY A 383 1.47 -0.51 15.97
CA GLY A 383 2.08 -1.79 16.29
C GLY A 383 1.48 -2.42 17.53
N TYR A 384 2.23 -3.30 18.17
CA TYR A 384 1.83 -3.92 19.43
C TYR A 384 3.02 -4.06 20.39
N ASN A 385 2.70 -4.32 21.65
CA ASN A 385 3.65 -4.58 22.73
C ASN A 385 4.16 -6.02 22.67
#